data_AF-A0A7C4WN09-F1
#
_entry.id   AF-A0A7C4WN09-F1
#
_cell.length_a   1.000
_cell.length_b   1.000
_cell.length_c   1.000
_cell.angle_alpha   90.00
_cell.angle_beta   90.00
_cell.angle_gamma   90.00
#
_symmetry.space_group_name_H-M   'P 1'
#
loop_
_entity.id
_entity.type
_entity.pdbx_description
1 polymer ?
#
loop_
_entity_poly.entity_id
_entity_poly.type
_entity_poly.pdbx_seq_one_letter_code
_entity_poly.pdbx_strand_id
1 'polypeptide(L)'
;YRAFAEITGGRFHIKTSGTSWLQTLRVIARVDPGLLAELYRTSLDHLEESRKAYPISLRREDLPLELPSNPEQLLEHPAARQLLHISYGVLLDAYREALQGALEAHWEELETAVREHIRRHLDALFVREVR
;
A
#
# COMPACT_ATOMS: atom_id res chain seq x y z
N TYR A 1 9.68 1.25 -15.56
CA TYR A 1 10.19 -0.13 -15.70
C TYR A 1 10.90 -0.38 -17.01
N ARG A 2 10.32 -0.04 -18.17
CA ARG A 2 10.93 -0.26 -19.50
C ARG A 2 12.41 0.11 -19.61
N ALA A 3 12.78 1.39 -19.39
CA ALA A 3 14.17 1.83 -19.48
C ALA A 3 15.13 1.05 -18.54
N PHE A 4 14.66 0.68 -17.35
CA PHE A 4 15.44 -0.14 -16.41
C PHE A 4 15.68 -1.55 -16.95
N ALA A 5 14.64 -2.20 -17.49
CA ALA A 5 14.76 -3.52 -18.09
C ALA A 5 15.68 -3.53 -19.32
N GLU A 6 15.59 -2.49 -20.16
CA GLU A 6 16.45 -2.30 -21.34
C GLU A 6 17.93 -2.13 -20.95
N ILE A 7 18.24 -1.21 -20.03
CA ILE A 7 19.63 -0.94 -19.60
C ILE A 7 20.27 -2.16 -18.94
N THR A 8 19.49 -2.97 -18.26
CA THR A 8 19.96 -4.19 -17.57
C THR A 8 19.93 -5.43 -18.46
N GLY A 9 19.47 -5.32 -19.72
CA GLY A 9 19.33 -6.46 -20.63
C GLY A 9 18.42 -7.57 -20.07
N GLY A 10 17.39 -7.20 -19.32
CA GLY A 10 16.48 -8.13 -18.66
C GLY A 10 17.06 -8.87 -17.45
N ARG A 11 18.26 -8.50 -16.97
CA ARG A 11 18.94 -9.14 -15.82
C ARG A 11 18.95 -8.22 -14.62
N PHE A 12 17.94 -8.36 -13.78
CA PHE A 12 17.77 -7.51 -12.60
C PHE A 12 17.19 -8.27 -11.42
N HIS A 13 17.32 -7.67 -10.23
CA HIS A 13 16.59 -8.06 -9.05
C HIS A 13 15.80 -6.85 -8.54
N ILE A 14 14.49 -7.02 -8.36
CA ILE A 14 13.60 -5.98 -7.83
C ILE A 14 13.02 -6.47 -6.52
N LYS A 15 13.04 -5.59 -5.53
CA LYS A 15 12.41 -5.82 -4.23
C LYS A 15 11.10 -5.04 -4.16
N THR A 16 10.04 -5.71 -3.77
CA THR A 16 8.77 -5.09 -3.38
C THR A 16 8.43 -5.59 -1.97
N SER A 17 7.81 -4.74 -1.16
CA SER A 17 7.38 -5.11 0.19
C SER A 17 6.12 -4.33 0.57
N GLY A 18 6.24 -3.03 0.85
CA GLY A 18 5.13 -2.24 1.36
C GLY A 18 4.01 -1.98 0.34
N THR A 19 4.24 -2.23 -0.95
CA THR A 19 3.15 -2.19 -1.94
C THR A 19 2.15 -3.33 -1.77
N SER A 20 2.58 -4.49 -1.28
CA SER A 20 1.69 -5.61 -0.93
C SER A 20 0.81 -5.26 0.26
N TRP A 21 1.39 -4.62 1.30
CA TRP A 21 0.65 -4.05 2.43
C TRP A 21 -0.45 -3.06 1.98
N LEU A 22 -0.13 -2.16 1.03
CA LEU A 22 -1.13 -1.25 0.49
C LEU A 22 -2.25 -1.96 -0.30
N GLN A 23 -2.01 -3.18 -0.83
CA GLN A 23 -3.09 -3.96 -1.44
C GLN A 23 -4.00 -4.56 -0.36
N THR A 24 -3.43 -4.99 0.77
CA THR A 24 -4.20 -5.42 1.94
C THR A 24 -5.15 -4.33 2.42
N LEU A 25 -4.64 -3.11 2.58
CA LEU A 25 -5.47 -1.97 2.93
C LEU A 25 -6.56 -1.68 1.89
N ARG A 26 -6.33 -1.96 0.61
CA ARG A 26 -7.36 -1.76 -0.43
C ARG A 26 -8.47 -2.79 -0.36
N VAL A 27 -8.19 -3.99 0.14
CA VAL A 27 -9.25 -4.95 0.42
C VAL A 27 -10.01 -4.54 1.68
N ILE A 28 -9.31 -4.15 2.74
CA ILE A 28 -9.94 -3.59 3.96
C ILE A 28 -10.85 -2.41 3.62
N ALA A 29 -10.41 -1.49 2.76
CA ALA A 29 -11.22 -0.37 2.29
C ALA A 29 -12.59 -0.78 1.71
N ARG A 30 -12.69 -1.97 1.11
CA ARG A 30 -13.90 -2.51 0.49
C ARG A 30 -14.77 -3.29 1.48
N VAL A 31 -14.15 -4.07 2.36
CA VAL A 31 -14.86 -5.02 3.23
C VAL A 31 -15.15 -4.43 4.62
N ASP A 32 -14.28 -3.55 5.11
CA ASP A 32 -14.41 -2.82 6.37
C ASP A 32 -13.89 -1.38 6.23
N PRO A 33 -14.71 -0.48 5.65
CA PRO A 33 -14.33 0.91 5.47
C PRO A 33 -14.15 1.66 6.80
N GLY A 34 -14.81 1.20 7.87
CA GLY A 34 -14.66 1.74 9.22
C GLY A 34 -13.26 1.46 9.77
N LEU A 35 -12.77 0.23 9.62
CA LEU A 35 -11.40 -0.12 9.98
C LEU A 35 -10.38 0.70 9.18
N LEU A 36 -10.55 0.89 7.86
CA LEU A 36 -9.65 1.75 7.09
C LEU A 36 -9.61 3.18 7.65
N ALA A 37 -10.76 3.73 8.03
CA ALA A 37 -10.86 5.07 8.61
C ALA A 37 -10.06 5.19 9.92
N GLU A 38 -10.14 4.18 10.78
CA GLU A 38 -9.37 4.11 12.02
C GLU A 38 -7.87 3.97 11.77
N LEU A 39 -7.46 3.08 10.86
CA LEU A 39 -6.07 2.91 10.47
C LEU A 39 -5.48 4.22 9.93
N TYR A 40 -6.24 4.94 9.10
CA TYR A 40 -5.79 6.23 8.58
C TYR A 40 -5.63 7.29 9.66
N ARG A 41 -6.63 7.41 10.56
CA ARG A 41 -6.57 8.35 11.69
C ARG A 41 -5.38 8.06 12.60
N THR A 42 -5.17 6.80 12.97
CA THR A 42 -4.03 6.40 13.80
C THR A 42 -2.70 6.69 13.09
N SER A 43 -2.63 6.51 11.77
CA SER A 43 -1.45 6.88 10.99
C SER A 43 -1.17 8.39 11.03
N LEU A 44 -2.21 9.23 10.95
CA LEU A 44 -2.08 10.70 11.06
C LEU A 44 -1.54 11.14 12.43
N ASP A 45 -1.99 10.48 13.49
CA ASP A 45 -1.59 10.79 14.85
C ASP A 45 -0.14 10.35 15.15
N HIS A 46 0.33 9.29 14.47
CA HIS A 46 1.68 8.73 14.63
C HIS A 46 2.64 9.03 13.46
N LEU A 47 2.36 10.07 12.67
CA LEU A 47 3.18 10.45 11.52
C LEU A 47 4.64 10.71 11.92
N GLU A 48 4.87 11.53 12.96
CA GLU A 48 6.23 11.88 13.38
C GLU A 48 7.01 10.69 13.95
N GLU A 49 6.33 9.73 14.57
CA GLU A 49 6.95 8.49 15.01
C GLU A 49 7.32 7.59 13.84
N SER A 50 6.38 7.38 12.90
CA SER A 50 6.57 6.56 11.71
C SER A 50 7.74 7.08 10.85
N ARG A 51 7.93 8.41 10.80
CA ARG A 51 9.05 9.05 10.09
C ARG A 51 10.44 8.73 10.66
N LYS A 52 10.54 8.40 11.96
CA LYS A 52 11.83 8.03 12.56
C LYS A 52 12.38 6.75 11.96
N ALA A 53 11.50 5.80 11.63
CA ALA A 53 11.86 4.55 10.98
C ALA A 53 12.04 4.70 9.46
N TYR A 54 11.26 5.58 8.83
CA TYR A 54 11.29 5.82 7.38
C TYR A 54 11.38 7.32 7.07
N PRO A 55 12.58 7.86 6.80
CA PRO A 55 12.75 9.27 6.48
C PRO A 55 12.17 9.55 5.09
N ILE A 56 10.91 9.98 5.05
CA ILE A 56 10.21 10.40 3.83
C ILE A 56 9.83 11.89 3.90
N SER A 57 9.85 12.54 2.75
CA SER A 57 9.36 13.92 2.60
C SER A 57 7.85 13.90 2.37
N LEU A 58 7.09 13.72 3.43
CA LEU A 58 5.62 13.85 3.46
C LEU A 58 5.28 15.08 4.29
N ARG A 59 4.36 15.95 3.87
CA ARG A 59 3.91 17.09 4.68
C ARG A 59 2.47 16.89 5.12
N ARG A 60 2.12 17.37 6.31
CA ARG A 60 0.78 17.16 6.87
C ARG A 60 -0.28 17.89 6.05
N GLU A 61 0.07 19.03 5.44
CA GLU A 61 -0.83 19.77 4.55
C GLU A 61 -1.16 19.04 3.24
N ASP A 62 -0.38 18.04 2.84
CA ASP A 62 -0.64 17.24 1.64
C ASP A 62 -1.63 16.09 1.91
N LEU A 63 -2.05 15.89 3.16
CA LEU A 63 -2.89 14.77 3.56
C LEU A 63 -4.38 15.18 3.55
N PRO A 64 -5.28 14.34 3.00
CA PRO A 64 -6.71 14.60 3.07
C PRO A 64 -7.18 14.61 4.53
N LEU A 65 -7.79 15.72 4.96
CA LEU A 65 -8.35 15.85 6.30
C LEU A 65 -9.65 15.06 6.47
N GLU A 66 -10.40 14.94 5.38
CA GLU A 66 -11.66 14.20 5.32
C GLU A 66 -11.46 12.93 4.50
N LEU A 67 -12.14 11.86 4.93
CA LEU A 67 -12.14 10.62 4.18
C LEU A 67 -13.02 10.75 2.94
N PRO A 68 -12.58 10.23 1.78
CA PRO A 68 -13.40 10.21 0.58
C PRO A 68 -14.64 9.33 0.78
N SER A 69 -15.72 9.63 0.05
CA SER A 69 -16.94 8.82 0.08
C SER A 69 -16.72 7.38 -0.36
N ASN A 70 -15.77 7.16 -1.29
CA ASN A 70 -15.22 5.84 -1.58
C ASN A 70 -13.86 5.69 -0.88
N PRO A 71 -13.76 4.85 0.18
CA PRO A 71 -12.53 4.66 0.95
C PRO A 71 -11.33 4.20 0.13
N GLU A 72 -11.54 3.50 -1.00
CA GLU A 72 -10.43 3.08 -1.87
C GLU A 72 -9.67 4.27 -2.48
N GLN A 73 -10.35 5.40 -2.71
CA GLN A 73 -9.73 6.62 -3.26
C GLN A 73 -8.63 7.18 -2.34
N LEU A 74 -8.71 6.89 -1.04
CA LEU A 74 -7.65 7.24 -0.10
C LEU A 74 -6.31 6.57 -0.49
N LEU A 75 -6.38 5.34 -1.01
CA LEU A 75 -5.22 4.57 -1.45
C LEU A 75 -4.79 4.91 -2.89
N GLU A 76 -5.44 5.85 -3.55
CA GLU A 76 -5.02 6.45 -4.80
C GLU A 76 -4.25 7.77 -4.54
N HIS A 77 -4.54 8.44 -3.42
CA HIS A 77 -3.90 9.69 -3.04
C HIS A 77 -2.41 9.48 -2.65
N PRO A 78 -1.43 10.08 -3.34
CA PRO A 78 -0.01 9.81 -3.12
C PRO A 78 0.47 10.01 -1.66
N ALA A 79 0.06 11.12 -1.03
CA ALA A 79 0.43 11.43 0.35
C ALA A 79 -0.16 10.42 1.36
N ALA A 80 -1.44 10.07 1.24
CA ALA A 80 -2.09 9.10 2.10
C ALA A 80 -1.49 7.69 1.91
N ARG A 81 -1.17 7.30 0.67
CA ARG A 81 -0.44 6.06 0.38
C ARG A 81 0.92 6.01 1.08
N GLN A 82 1.67 7.11 1.06
CA GLN A 82 2.96 7.18 1.75
C GLN A 82 2.79 7.09 3.26
N LEU A 83 1.83 7.81 3.83
CA LEU A 83 1.50 7.74 5.25
C LEU A 83 1.22 6.29 5.69
N LEU A 84 0.23 5.67 5.05
CA LEU A 84 -0.20 4.31 5.36
C LEU A 84 0.92 3.27 5.14
N HIS A 85 1.81 3.52 4.18
CA HIS A 85 2.96 2.66 3.92
C HIS A 85 3.97 2.71 5.08
N ILE A 86 4.31 3.89 5.59
CA ILE A 86 5.31 4.01 6.66
C ILE A 86 4.74 3.68 8.05
N SER A 87 3.42 3.80 8.22
CA SER A 87 2.76 3.53 9.50
C SER A 87 2.49 2.05 9.76
N TYR A 88 2.91 1.13 8.88
CA TYR A 88 2.62 -0.30 9.02
C TYR A 88 3.01 -0.88 10.39
N GLY A 89 4.13 -0.44 10.98
CA GLY A 89 4.58 -0.92 12.30
C GLY A 89 3.59 -0.54 13.40
N VAL A 90 3.28 0.76 13.50
CA VAL A 90 2.28 1.28 14.46
C VAL A 90 0.93 0.61 14.27
N LEU A 91 0.50 0.41 13.03
CA LEU A 91 -0.79 -0.21 12.73
C LEU A 91 -0.83 -1.70 13.08
N LEU A 92 0.25 -2.44 12.82
CA LEU A 92 0.34 -3.85 13.22
C LEU A 92 0.42 -4.02 14.73
N ASP A 93 0.99 -3.07 15.46
CA ASP A 93 1.04 -3.12 16.92
C ASP A 93 -0.33 -2.81 17.54
N ALA A 94 -1.06 -1.82 16.98
CA ALA A 94 -2.36 -1.41 17.50
C ALA A 94 -3.55 -2.26 17.01
N TYR A 95 -3.49 -2.80 15.79
CA TYR A 95 -4.64 -3.44 15.12
C TYR A 95 -4.36 -4.88 14.67
N ARG A 96 -3.39 -5.56 15.29
CA ARG A 96 -2.98 -6.93 14.92
C ARG A 96 -4.15 -7.87 14.70
N GLU A 97 -5.04 -7.97 15.70
CA GLU A 97 -6.15 -8.92 15.70
C GLU A 97 -7.18 -8.59 14.62
N ALA A 98 -7.55 -7.31 14.47
CA ALA A 98 -8.47 -6.87 13.43
C ALA A 98 -7.91 -7.13 12.01
N LEU A 99 -6.62 -6.84 11.80
CA LEU A 99 -5.94 -7.08 10.53
C LEU A 99 -5.80 -8.59 10.23
N GLN A 100 -5.51 -9.41 11.24
CA GLN A 100 -5.47 -10.87 11.10
C GLN A 100 -6.86 -11.43 10.79
N GLY A 101 -7.90 -10.98 11.49
CA GLY A 101 -9.28 -11.38 11.21
C GLY A 101 -9.72 -11.03 9.79
N ALA A 102 -9.36 -9.82 9.32
CA ALA A 102 -9.61 -9.43 7.93
C ALA A 102 -8.82 -10.29 6.92
N LEU A 103 -7.57 -10.64 7.24
CA LEU A 103 -6.74 -11.52 6.41
C LEU A 103 -7.34 -12.92 6.27
N GLU A 104 -7.82 -13.49 7.36
CA GLU A 104 -8.41 -14.83 7.40
C GLU A 104 -9.77 -14.86 6.69
N ALA A 105 -10.62 -13.86 6.95
CA ALA A 105 -11.96 -13.79 6.35
C ALA A 105 -11.94 -13.48 4.85
N HIS A 106 -10.95 -12.72 4.37
CA HIS A 106 -10.88 -12.20 3.00
C HIS A 106 -9.63 -12.65 2.23
N TRP A 107 -9.09 -13.83 2.58
CA TRP A 107 -7.83 -14.34 2.03
C TRP A 107 -7.80 -14.33 0.50
N GLU A 108 -8.84 -14.84 -0.17
CA GLU A 108 -8.88 -14.96 -1.63
C GLU A 108 -8.86 -13.59 -2.33
N GLU A 109 -9.55 -12.60 -1.76
CA GLU A 109 -9.62 -11.23 -2.27
C GLU A 109 -8.28 -10.51 -2.09
N LEU A 110 -7.61 -10.76 -0.97
CA LEU A 110 -6.28 -10.24 -0.65
C LEU A 110 -5.21 -10.85 -1.55
N GLU A 111 -5.22 -12.18 -1.70
CA GLU A 111 -4.32 -12.90 -2.59
C GLU A 111 -4.48 -12.41 -4.03
N THR A 112 -5.71 -12.27 -4.50
CA THR A 112 -6.01 -11.74 -5.84
C THR A 112 -5.50 -10.31 -5.99
N ALA A 113 -5.76 -9.43 -5.01
CA ALA A 113 -5.32 -8.04 -5.07
C ALA A 113 -3.79 -7.91 -5.13
N VAL A 114 -3.05 -8.70 -4.34
CA VAL A 114 -1.59 -8.74 -4.36
C VAL A 114 -1.09 -9.33 -5.67
N ARG A 115 -1.62 -10.47 -6.10
CA ARG A 115 -1.27 -11.15 -7.36
C ARG A 115 -1.39 -10.21 -8.55
N GLU A 116 -2.52 -9.54 -8.69
CA GLU A 116 -2.78 -8.62 -9.79
C GLU A 116 -1.89 -7.36 -9.72
N HIS A 117 -1.57 -6.91 -8.51
CA HIS A 117 -0.62 -5.81 -8.34
C HIS A 117 0.79 -6.20 -8.78
N ILE A 118 1.29 -7.36 -8.35
CA ILE A 118 2.61 -7.86 -8.74
C ILE A 118 2.66 -8.19 -10.23
N ARG A 119 1.61 -8.77 -10.80
CA ARG A 119 1.50 -9.05 -12.24
C ARG A 119 1.70 -7.79 -13.08
N ARG A 120 1.09 -6.65 -12.71
CA ARG A 120 1.29 -5.37 -13.41
C ARG A 120 2.76 -4.92 -13.41
N HIS A 121 3.48 -5.14 -12.31
CA HIS A 121 4.92 -4.83 -12.25
C HIS A 121 5.71 -5.74 -13.19
N LEU A 122 5.43 -7.04 -13.18
CA LEU A 122 6.08 -8.01 -14.05
C LEU A 122 5.80 -7.72 -15.53
N ASP A 123 4.55 -7.47 -15.90
CA ASP A 123 4.16 -7.14 -17.28
C ASP A 123 4.87 -5.87 -17.78
N ALA A 124 5.00 -4.86 -16.93
CA ALA A 124 5.71 -3.61 -17.26
C ALA A 124 7.25 -3.76 -17.30
N LEU A 125 7.81 -4.80 -16.69
CA LEU A 125 9.23 -5.14 -16.71
C LEU A 125 9.60 -6.03 -17.90
N PHE A 126 8.72 -6.95 -18.26
CA PHE A 126 8.94 -7.97 -19.28
C PHE A 126 8.12 -7.71 -20.55
N VAL A 127 7.89 -6.44 -20.91
CA VAL A 127 7.23 -6.07 -22.17
C VAL A 127 7.97 -6.79 -23.31
N ARG A 128 7.34 -7.84 -23.85
CA ARG A 128 7.89 -8.59 -24.97
C ARG A 128 7.84 -7.68 -26.18
N GLU A 129 9.00 -7.34 -26.74
CA GLU A 129 9.02 -6.92 -28.14
C GLU A 129 8.46 -8.09 -28.94
N VAL A 130 7.31 -7.87 -29.59
CA VAL A 130 6.90 -8.71 -30.71
C VAL A 130 7.98 -8.50 -31.77
N ARG A 131 8.94 -9.42 -31.83
CA ARG A 131 9.88 -9.54 -32.94
C ARG A 131 9.22 -10.27 -34.09
#